data_AF-A0A969ND26-F1
#
_entry.id   AF-A0A969ND26-F1
#
_cell.length_a   1.000
_cell.length_b   1.000
_cell.length_c   1.000
_cell.angle_alpha   90.00
_cell.angle_beta   90.00
_cell.angle_gamma   90.00
#
_symmetry.space_group_name_H-M   'P 1'
#
loop_
_entity.id
_entity.type
_entity.pdbx_description
1 polymer ?
#
loop_
_entity_poly.entity_id
_entity_poly.type
_entity_poly.pdbx_seq_one_letter_code
_entity_poly.pdbx_strand_id
1 'polypeptide(L)'
;MNSKNGNIIVGTITSNIEEAERYHEVFNDYLKKHFHFRPELEISRELWNLPLVFPDFNILFRFNNVFFAGEVAGFLNPFGEGISIAMQSGQAIAMACMDVLNDRVVDYGKIENQYMLNIKDEYSYMLRQWDYLKDISPMFFQNVLKTNF
;
A
#
# COMPACT_ATOMS: atom_id res chain seq x y z
N MET A 1 -3.08 9.21 -11.56
CA MET A 1 -2.90 8.78 -12.96
C MET A 1 -1.53 8.14 -13.05
N ASN A 2 -1.44 6.91 -13.54
CA ASN A 2 -0.18 6.19 -13.74
C ASN A 2 -0.03 5.83 -15.23
N SER A 3 1.15 5.46 -15.68
CA SER A 3 1.38 5.00 -17.05
C SER A 3 2.07 3.64 -17.07
N LYS A 4 1.66 2.75 -17.98
CA LYS A 4 2.23 1.41 -18.12
C LYS A 4 2.13 0.95 -19.56
N ASN A 5 3.25 0.53 -20.14
CA ASN A 5 3.34 -0.02 -21.51
C ASN A 5 2.69 0.89 -22.57
N GLY A 6 2.89 2.21 -22.47
CA GLY A 6 2.29 3.18 -23.39
C GLY A 6 0.82 3.52 -23.11
N ASN A 7 0.20 2.89 -22.12
CA ASN A 7 -1.17 3.17 -21.70
C ASN A 7 -1.22 4.04 -20.45
N ILE A 8 -2.32 4.74 -20.26
CA ILE A 8 -2.62 5.53 -19.07
C ILE A 8 -3.60 4.76 -18.21
N ILE A 9 -3.33 4.69 -16.91
CA ILE A 9 -4.21 4.12 -15.90
C ILE A 9 -4.82 5.28 -15.10
N VAL A 10 -6.15 5.37 -15.16
CA VAL A 10 -6.95 6.32 -14.38
C VAL A 10 -7.96 5.57 -13.54
N GLY A 11 -8.19 6.05 -12.33
CA GLY A 11 -9.09 5.42 -11.39
C GLY A 11 -9.47 6.39 -10.28
N THR A 12 -10.55 6.05 -9.61
CA THR A 12 -11.06 6.74 -8.42
C THR A 12 -11.32 5.70 -7.33
N ILE A 13 -11.54 6.16 -6.11
CA ILE A 13 -11.87 5.32 -4.95
C ILE A 13 -13.20 5.77 -4.36
N THR A 14 -13.98 4.81 -3.87
CA THR A 14 -15.24 5.03 -3.16
C THR A 14 -15.33 4.07 -1.98
N SER A 15 -15.98 4.49 -0.90
CA SER A 15 -16.32 3.62 0.23
C SER A 15 -17.57 2.76 -0.03
N ASN A 16 -18.35 3.07 -1.07
CA ASN A 16 -19.49 2.28 -1.52
C ASN A 16 -19.24 1.70 -2.91
N ILE A 17 -19.15 0.37 -2.99
CA ILE A 17 -18.88 -0.37 -4.22
C ILE A 17 -20.01 -0.21 -5.27
N GLU A 18 -21.26 -0.03 -4.84
CA GLU A 18 -22.40 0.17 -5.73
C GLU A 18 -22.29 1.50 -6.50
N GLU A 19 -21.56 2.46 -5.95
CA GLU A 19 -21.34 3.78 -6.53
C GLU A 19 -20.05 3.86 -7.38
N ALA A 20 -19.26 2.78 -7.42
CA ALA A 20 -17.92 2.79 -8.03
C ALA A 20 -17.95 3.18 -9.51
N GLU A 21 -18.92 2.63 -10.26
CA GLU A 21 -19.08 2.95 -11.69
C GLU A 21 -19.45 4.42 -11.89
N ARG A 22 -20.44 4.93 -11.14
CA ARG A 22 -20.84 6.34 -11.22
C ARG A 22 -19.70 7.28 -10.89
N TYR A 23 -18.94 7.02 -9.83
CA TYR A 23 -17.78 7.84 -9.49
C TYR A 23 -16.68 7.78 -10.55
N HIS A 24 -16.46 6.60 -11.15
CA HIS A 24 -15.51 6.44 -12.24
C HIS A 24 -15.90 7.27 -13.47
N GLU A 25 -17.18 7.26 -13.85
CA GLU A 25 -17.71 8.09 -14.95
C GLU A 25 -17.55 9.58 -14.68
N VAL A 26 -17.96 10.04 -13.49
CA VAL A 26 -17.82 11.45 -13.09
C VAL A 26 -16.35 11.89 -13.10
N PHE A 27 -15.45 11.03 -12.65
CA PHE A 27 -14.01 11.32 -12.67
C PHE A 27 -13.46 11.40 -14.10
N ASN A 28 -13.85 10.49 -14.99
CA ASN A 28 -13.47 10.54 -16.39
C ASN A 28 -13.98 11.81 -17.09
N ASP A 29 -15.21 12.22 -16.81
CA ASP A 29 -15.78 13.45 -17.39
C ASP A 29 -15.09 14.71 -16.87
N TYR A 30 -14.72 14.71 -15.59
CA TYR A 30 -13.86 15.76 -15.02
C TYR A 30 -12.51 15.84 -15.75
N LEU A 31 -11.84 14.72 -15.99
CA LEU A 31 -10.57 14.67 -16.72
C LEU A 31 -10.72 15.14 -18.18
N LYS A 32 -11.78 14.71 -18.88
CA LYS A 32 -12.06 15.15 -20.27
C LYS A 32 -12.24 16.67 -20.33
N LYS A 33 -12.98 17.24 -19.36
CA LYS A 33 -13.32 18.67 -19.32
C LYS A 33 -12.13 19.55 -18.95
N HIS A 34 -11.32 19.12 -17.98
CA HIS A 34 -10.30 19.99 -17.37
C HIS A 34 -8.86 19.67 -17.78
N PHE A 35 -8.59 18.47 -18.29
CA PHE A 35 -7.22 17.99 -18.55
C PHE A 35 -7.00 17.46 -19.97
N HIS A 36 -7.91 17.79 -20.91
CA HIS A 36 -7.86 17.31 -22.30
C HIS A 36 -7.72 15.79 -22.43
N PHE A 37 -8.20 15.04 -21.43
CA PHE A 37 -8.13 13.58 -21.44
C PHE A 37 -9.05 13.03 -22.53
N ARG A 38 -8.46 12.41 -23.56
CA ARG A 38 -9.17 11.88 -24.74
C ARG A 38 -8.66 10.46 -25.02
N PRO A 39 -9.07 9.46 -24.21
CA PRO A 39 -8.69 8.08 -24.48
C PRO A 39 -9.32 7.61 -25.80
N GLU A 40 -8.51 7.03 -26.68
CA GLU A 40 -8.99 6.47 -27.95
C GLU A 40 -9.73 5.14 -27.75
N LEU A 41 -9.24 4.32 -26.81
CA LEU A 41 -9.77 3.00 -26.50
C LEU A 41 -9.57 2.69 -25.01
N GLU A 42 -10.62 2.15 -24.38
CA GLU A 42 -10.51 1.50 -23.07
C GLU A 42 -10.07 0.05 -23.27
N ILE A 43 -8.86 -0.29 -22.79
CA ILE A 43 -8.29 -1.63 -22.95
C ILE A 43 -8.76 -2.58 -21.84
N SER A 44 -8.95 -2.06 -20.63
CA SER A 44 -9.40 -2.84 -19.48
C SER A 44 -10.09 -1.94 -18.45
N ARG A 45 -10.97 -2.57 -17.66
CA ARG A 45 -11.62 -1.98 -16.49
C ARG A 45 -11.52 -2.97 -15.34
N GLU A 46 -11.12 -2.46 -14.18
CA GLU A 46 -10.91 -3.29 -13.00
C GLU A 46 -11.50 -2.60 -11.77
N LEU A 47 -12.02 -3.41 -10.84
CA LEU A 47 -12.56 -2.98 -9.57
C LEU A 47 -11.81 -3.73 -8.47
N TRP A 48 -11.21 -2.98 -7.56
CA TRP A 48 -10.38 -3.53 -6.49
C TRP A 48 -10.88 -3.06 -5.13
N ASN A 49 -10.88 -3.98 -4.16
CA ASN A 49 -11.05 -3.60 -2.77
C ASN A 49 -9.68 -3.20 -2.23
N LEU A 50 -9.56 -1.94 -1.82
CA LEU A 50 -8.43 -1.46 -1.06
C LEU A 50 -8.75 -1.61 0.43
N PRO A 51 -7.87 -2.22 1.24
CA PRO A 51 -8.05 -2.21 2.68
C PRO A 51 -8.08 -0.77 3.17
N LEU A 52 -8.91 -0.54 4.17
CA LEU A 52 -9.01 0.78 4.76
C LEU A 52 -7.67 1.09 5.46
N VAL A 53 -7.05 2.19 5.06
CA VAL A 53 -5.77 2.58 5.64
C VAL A 53 -6.02 3.34 6.94
N PHE A 54 -5.64 2.72 8.06
CA PHE A 54 -5.66 3.36 9.36
C PHE A 54 -4.31 4.03 9.65
N PRO A 55 -4.31 5.25 10.22
CA PRO A 55 -3.10 6.03 10.43
C PRO A 55 -2.25 5.57 11.63
N ASP A 56 -2.57 4.44 12.25
CA ASP A 56 -1.75 3.85 13.30
C ASP A 56 -0.56 3.05 12.73
N PHE A 57 -0.60 2.69 11.44
CA PHE A 57 0.50 2.12 10.65
C PHE A 57 1.31 1.02 11.36
N ASN A 58 0.62 0.23 12.18
CA ASN A 58 1.22 -0.84 12.96
C ASN A 58 1.61 -1.99 12.03
N ILE A 59 2.87 -2.42 12.11
CA ILE A 59 3.37 -3.56 11.34
C ILE A 59 3.33 -4.82 12.19
N LEU A 60 2.63 -5.84 11.71
CA LEU A 60 2.66 -7.18 12.28
C LEU A 60 3.80 -7.96 11.62
N PHE A 61 4.97 -8.02 12.26
CA PHE A 61 6.11 -8.76 11.71
C PHE A 61 5.96 -10.28 11.85
N ARG A 62 5.41 -10.76 12.97
CA ARG A 62 5.33 -12.19 13.30
C ARG A 62 4.15 -12.52 14.22
N PHE A 63 3.60 -13.72 14.04
CA PHE A 63 2.74 -14.39 15.01
C PHE A 63 3.18 -15.85 15.15
N ASN A 64 3.65 -16.24 16.34
CA ASN A 64 4.27 -17.55 16.58
C ASN A 64 5.43 -17.83 15.60
N ASN A 65 5.30 -18.84 14.75
CA ASN A 65 6.27 -19.24 13.74
C ASN A 65 5.91 -18.77 12.32
N VAL A 66 4.96 -17.83 12.19
CA VAL A 66 4.51 -17.26 10.92
C VAL A 66 4.98 -15.81 10.83
N PHE A 67 5.64 -15.45 9.73
CA PHE A 67 6.05 -14.08 9.43
C PHE A 67 5.16 -13.49 8.35
N PHE A 68 4.92 -12.18 8.41
CA PHE A 68 4.09 -11.46 7.45
C PHE A 68 4.92 -10.43 6.68
N ALA A 69 4.57 -10.25 5.41
CA ALA A 69 5.18 -9.28 4.49
C ALA A 69 4.10 -8.54 3.70
N GLY A 70 4.47 -7.41 3.10
CA GLY A 70 3.60 -6.60 2.26
C GLY A 70 2.37 -6.07 2.99
N GLU A 71 1.29 -5.93 2.23
CA GLU A 71 0.03 -5.34 2.70
C GLU A 71 -0.58 -6.07 3.90
N VAL A 72 -0.51 -7.41 3.94
CA VAL A 72 -1.03 -8.20 5.08
C VAL A 72 -0.26 -7.95 6.38
N ALA A 73 1.01 -7.53 6.30
CA ALA A 73 1.80 -7.14 7.47
C ALA A 73 1.51 -5.69 7.91
N GLY A 74 0.74 -4.92 7.15
CA GLY A 74 0.49 -3.50 7.40
C GLY A 74 1.39 -2.55 6.63
N PHE A 75 2.22 -3.04 5.69
CA PHE A 75 3.01 -2.16 4.82
C PHE A 75 2.13 -1.52 3.75
N LEU A 76 1.43 -0.45 4.14
CA LEU A 76 0.50 0.30 3.29
C LEU A 76 1.19 1.57 2.79
N ASN A 77 1.79 1.55 1.59
CA ASN A 77 2.38 2.75 1.01
C ASN A 77 1.27 3.71 0.50
N PRO A 78 1.22 4.99 0.94
CA PRO A 78 0.15 5.91 0.57
C PRO A 78 0.13 6.28 -0.91
N PHE A 79 1.25 6.10 -1.62
CA PHE A 79 1.39 6.44 -3.04
C PHE A 79 1.12 5.25 -3.97
N GLY A 80 0.62 4.13 -3.43
CA GLY A 80 0.14 3.00 -4.24
C GLY A 80 1.23 2.02 -4.69
N GLU A 81 2.40 2.04 -4.06
CA GLU A 81 3.50 1.11 -4.35
C GLU A 81 3.41 -0.21 -3.55
N GLY A 82 2.26 -0.90 -3.64
CA GLY A 82 2.04 -2.14 -2.88
C GLY A 82 2.97 -3.30 -3.27
N ILE A 83 3.31 -3.41 -4.57
CA ILE A 83 4.16 -4.49 -5.08
C ILE A 83 5.61 -4.33 -4.59
N SER A 84 6.15 -3.11 -4.67
CA SER A 84 7.54 -2.84 -4.29
C SER A 84 7.78 -3.18 -2.83
N ILE A 85 6.91 -2.72 -1.93
CA ILE A 85 7.06 -2.98 -0.49
C ILE A 85 6.82 -4.45 -0.14
N ALA A 86 5.91 -5.14 -0.85
CA ALA A 86 5.74 -6.58 -0.70
C ALA A 86 7.00 -7.37 -1.10
N MET A 87 7.67 -6.98 -2.18
CA MET A 87 8.94 -7.58 -2.59
C MET A 87 10.06 -7.31 -1.58
N GLN A 88 10.20 -6.06 -1.13
CA GLN A 88 11.26 -5.66 -0.18
C GLN A 88 11.09 -6.37 1.17
N SER A 89 9.87 -6.38 1.71
CA SER A 89 9.58 -7.10 2.97
C SER A 89 9.76 -8.61 2.85
N GLY A 90 9.35 -9.22 1.72
CA GLY A 90 9.61 -10.63 1.45
C GLY A 90 11.11 -10.96 1.37
N GLN A 91 11.89 -10.12 0.70
CA GLN A 91 13.35 -10.24 0.64
C GLN A 91 13.97 -10.10 2.03
N ALA A 92 13.52 -9.12 2.83
CA ALA A 92 14.03 -8.86 4.17
C ALA A 92 13.82 -10.06 5.12
N ILE A 93 12.66 -10.73 5.04
CA ILE A 93 12.40 -12.00 5.75
C ILE A 93 13.34 -13.09 5.27
N ALA A 94 13.48 -13.28 3.95
CA ALA A 94 14.32 -14.32 3.39
C ALA A 94 15.78 -14.17 3.84
N MET A 95 16.31 -12.95 3.84
CA MET A 95 17.65 -12.63 4.33
C MET A 95 17.78 -12.92 5.83
N ALA A 96 16.81 -12.48 6.65
CA ALA A 96 16.80 -12.76 8.09
C ALA A 96 16.80 -14.27 8.39
N CYS A 97 16.06 -15.05 7.61
CA CYS A 97 16.09 -16.50 7.70
C CYS A 97 17.47 -17.06 7.34
N MET A 98 18.09 -16.64 6.25
CA MET A 98 19.42 -17.13 5.84
C MET A 98 20.51 -16.83 6.87
N ASP A 99 20.44 -15.66 7.52
CA ASP A 99 21.44 -15.25 8.52
C ASP A 99 21.34 -16.07 9.81
N VAL A 100 20.12 -16.45 10.21
CA VAL A 100 19.84 -17.12 11.50
C VAL A 100 19.76 -18.66 11.38
N LEU A 101 19.31 -19.20 10.25
CA LEU A 101 19.10 -20.65 10.08
C LEU A 101 20.38 -21.49 9.93
N ASN A 102 21.56 -20.89 10.09
CA ASN A 102 22.81 -21.65 10.20
C ASN A 102 22.92 -22.46 11.50
N ASP A 103 22.05 -22.18 12.48
CA ASP A 103 21.96 -22.91 13.74
C ASP A 103 21.01 -24.12 13.65
N ARG A 104 21.33 -25.23 14.35
CA ARG A 104 20.48 -26.46 14.40
C ARG A 104 19.12 -26.24 15.09
N VAL A 105 18.90 -25.07 15.68
CA VAL A 105 17.67 -24.69 16.38
C VAL A 105 17.20 -23.36 15.81
N VAL A 106 15.97 -23.32 15.30
CA VAL A 106 15.38 -22.11 14.73
C VAL A 106 14.99 -21.15 15.86
N ASP A 107 15.68 -20.01 15.93
CA ASP A 107 15.34 -18.92 16.84
C ASP A 107 14.48 -17.89 16.09
N TYR A 108 13.16 -18.03 16.20
CA TYR A 108 12.20 -17.13 15.56
C TYR A 108 12.30 -15.68 16.05
N GLY A 109 12.76 -15.45 17.29
CA GLY A 109 12.95 -14.10 17.82
C GLY A 109 14.14 -13.41 17.17
N LYS A 110 15.23 -14.14 16.91
CA LYS A 110 16.36 -13.60 16.13
C LYS A 110 15.97 -13.28 14.69
N ILE A 111 15.18 -14.14 14.04
CA ILE A 111 14.69 -13.88 12.67
C ILE A 111 13.82 -12.60 12.65
N GLU A 112 12.91 -12.43 13.62
CA GLU A 112 12.08 -11.23 13.73
C GLU A 112 12.94 -9.96 13.90
N ASN A 113 13.91 -9.99 14.81
CA ASN A 113 14.81 -8.85 15.02
C ASN A 113 15.61 -8.52 13.75
N GLN A 114 16.14 -9.53 13.05
CA GLN A 114 16.90 -9.30 11.82
C GLN A 114 16.01 -8.80 10.68
N TYR A 115 14.78 -9.30 10.58
CA TYR A 115 13.78 -8.79 9.63
C TYR A 115 13.48 -7.31 9.88
N MET A 116 13.20 -6.92 11.14
CA MET A 116 12.96 -5.52 11.50
C MET A 116 14.14 -4.61 11.15
N LEU A 117 15.37 -5.09 11.31
CA LEU A 117 16.58 -4.36 10.90
C LEU A 117 16.67 -4.22 9.38
N ASN A 118 16.43 -5.30 8.65
CA ASN A 118 16.55 -5.36 7.18
C ASN A 118 15.54 -4.46 6.46
N ILE A 119 14.37 -4.21 7.04
CA ILE A 119 13.28 -3.42 6.41
C ILE A 119 13.13 -2.01 7.00
N LYS A 120 14.02 -1.62 7.91
CA LYS A 120 13.89 -0.39 8.69
C LYS A 120 13.82 0.86 7.82
N ASP A 121 14.62 0.91 6.76
CA ASP A 121 14.73 2.10 5.92
C ASP A 121 13.48 2.29 5.05
N GLU A 122 12.96 1.19 4.48
CA GLU A 122 11.69 1.13 3.77
C GLU A 122 10.52 1.53 4.67
N TYR A 123 10.46 0.97 5.89
CA TYR A 123 9.42 1.33 6.85
C TYR A 123 9.49 2.82 7.20
N SER A 124 10.70 3.34 7.46
CA SER A 124 10.90 4.76 7.76
C SER A 124 10.53 5.66 6.58
N TYR A 125 10.79 5.21 5.35
CA TYR A 125 10.38 5.93 4.14
C TYR A 125 8.86 5.99 4.00
N MET A 126 8.18 4.86 4.21
CA MET A 126 6.72 4.79 4.21
C MET A 126 6.10 5.75 5.24
N LEU A 127 6.63 5.80 6.46
CA LEU A 127 6.14 6.73 7.49
C LEU A 127 6.28 8.19 7.07
N ARG A 128 7.42 8.58 6.48
CA ARG A 128 7.61 9.95 5.96
C ARG A 128 6.61 10.30 4.86
N GLN A 129 6.29 9.34 4.01
CA GLN A 129 5.28 9.53 2.95
C GLN A 129 3.89 9.77 3.54
N TRP A 130 3.53 9.05 4.61
CA TRP A 130 2.28 9.26 5.34
C TRP A 130 2.23 10.61 6.05
N ASP A 131 3.31 11.00 6.72
CA ASP A 131 3.42 12.31 7.37
C ASP A 131 3.28 13.44 6.34
N TYR A 132 3.94 13.33 5.20
CA TYR A 132 3.79 14.29 4.11
C TYR A 132 2.35 14.37 3.59
N LEU A 133 1.69 13.21 3.39
CA LEU A 133 0.30 13.17 2.94
C LEU A 133 -0.64 13.86 3.95
N LYS A 134 -0.36 13.71 5.25
CA LYS A 134 -1.10 14.37 6.34
C LYS A 134 -1.04 15.88 6.26
N ASP A 135 0.10 16.43 5.85
CA ASP A 135 0.27 17.87 5.72
C ASP A 135 -0.46 18.44 4.48
N ILE A 136 -0.44 17.73 3.35
CA ILE A 136 -1.04 18.22 2.10
C ILE A 136 -2.53 17.88 1.95
N SER A 137 -3.03 16.91 2.72
CA SER A 137 -4.42 16.46 2.68
C SER A 137 -5.03 16.33 4.09
N PRO A 138 -5.04 17.41 4.89
CA PRO A 138 -5.48 17.34 6.29
C PRO A 138 -6.94 16.89 6.43
N MET A 139 -7.79 17.20 5.45
CA MET A 139 -9.20 16.85 5.45
C MET A 139 -9.44 15.34 5.30
N PHE A 140 -8.57 14.62 4.57
CA PHE A 140 -8.61 13.15 4.50
C PHE A 140 -8.44 12.55 5.90
N PHE A 141 -7.37 12.93 6.61
CA PHE A 141 -7.07 12.41 7.94
C PHE A 141 -8.13 12.81 8.97
N GLN A 142 -8.67 14.04 8.91
CA GLN A 142 -9.77 14.45 9.78
C GLN A 142 -11.04 13.60 9.58
N ASN A 143 -11.34 13.21 8.35
CA ASN A 143 -12.53 12.42 8.05
C ASN A 143 -12.35 10.95 8.42
N VAL A 144 -11.18 10.37 8.16
CA VAL A 144 -10.82 9.00 8.58
C VAL A 144 -10.86 8.87 10.11
N LEU A 145 -10.37 9.87 10.85
CA LEU A 145 -10.38 9.85 12.32
C LEU A 145 -11.77 10.10 12.95
N LYS A 146 -12.73 10.65 12.19
CA LYS A 146 -14.12 10.87 12.64
C LYS A 146 -15.04 9.67 12.37
N THR A 147 -14.64 8.78 11.46
CA THR A 147 -15.38 7.55 11.18
C THR A 147 -14.98 6.51 12.23
N ASN A 148 -15.70 6.49 13.35
CA ASN A 148 -15.67 5.35 14.26
C ASN A 148 -16.20 4.14 13.48
N PHE A 149 -15.36 3.12 13.29
CA PHE A 149 -15.80 1.77 12.94
C PHE A 149 -16.20 1.03 14.21
#